data_AF-A0A1H7MI63-F1
#
_entry.id   AF-A0A1H7MI63-F1
#
_cell.length_a   1.000
_cell.length_b   1.000
_cell.length_c   1.000
_cell.angle_alpha   90.00
_cell.angle_beta   90.00
_cell.angle_gamma   90.00
#
_symmetry.space_group_name_H-M   'P 1'
#
loop_
_entity.id
_entity.type
_entity.pdbx_description
1 polymer ?
#
loop_
_entity_poly.entity_id
_entity_poly.type
_entity_poly.pdbx_seq_one_letter_code
_entity_poly.pdbx_strand_id
1 'polypeptide(L)'
;MSYTTFNQIPNNALLEPMFMGNSVNVARYDQQRFVAFEKLIEKQLSFFWRPEEIDVSKDRADWQSLTDSEKHIFISNLKYQTLLDSMAARSVNAVLLPLVSLPEVETWVETRYGQKTYSIH
;
A
#
# COMPACT_ATOMS: atom_id res chain seq x y z
N MET A 1 -25.37 -2.52 4.93
CA MET A 1 -24.71 -3.78 5.31
C MET A 1 -23.88 -3.52 6.56
N SER A 2 -23.92 -4.42 7.53
CA SER A 2 -22.92 -4.43 8.60
C SER A 2 -21.64 -5.01 8.03
N TYR A 3 -20.49 -4.40 8.31
CA TYR A 3 -19.19 -5.01 7.98
C TYR A 3 -19.07 -6.37 8.68
N THR A 4 -18.57 -7.36 7.95
CA THR A 4 -18.20 -8.68 8.48
C THR A 4 -16.85 -9.06 7.92
N THR A 5 -15.98 -9.61 8.78
CA THR A 5 -14.67 -10.11 8.37
C THR A 5 -14.77 -11.41 7.58
N PHE A 6 -15.88 -12.14 7.72
CA PHE A 6 -16.13 -13.36 6.96
C PHE A 6 -17.61 -13.49 6.65
N ASN A 7 -17.97 -13.36 5.37
CA ASN A 7 -19.34 -13.58 4.93
C ASN A 7 -19.60 -15.08 4.72
N GLN A 8 -20.55 -15.64 5.46
CA GLN A 8 -20.91 -17.06 5.36
C GLN A 8 -21.75 -17.39 4.12
N ILE A 9 -22.31 -16.37 3.45
CA ILE A 9 -23.13 -16.55 2.25
C ILE A 9 -22.22 -16.88 1.07
N PRO A 10 -22.43 -18.01 0.37
CA PRO A 10 -21.72 -18.30 -0.87
C PRO A 10 -22.09 -17.27 -1.95
N ASN A 11 -21.09 -16.61 -2.51
CA ASN A 11 -21.25 -15.66 -3.60
C ASN A 11 -20.23 -15.94 -4.71
N ASN A 12 -20.53 -15.45 -5.92
CA ASN A 12 -19.59 -15.50 -7.04
C ASN A 12 -18.82 -14.17 -7.11
N ALA A 13 -17.58 -14.17 -6.62
CA ALA A 13 -16.72 -12.98 -6.60
C ALA A 13 -16.55 -12.33 -7.99
N LEU A 14 -16.60 -13.09 -9.09
CA LEU A 14 -16.45 -12.52 -10.44
C LEU A 14 -17.61 -11.60 -10.86
N LEU A 15 -18.77 -11.71 -10.19
CA LEU A 15 -19.96 -10.92 -10.48
C LEU A 15 -20.15 -9.75 -9.51
N GLU A 16 -19.43 -9.73 -8.39
CA GLU A 16 -19.49 -8.66 -7.39
C GLU A 16 -18.90 -7.35 -7.91
N PRO A 17 -19.48 -6.18 -7.58
CA PRO A 17 -18.86 -4.91 -7.90
C PRO A 17 -17.50 -4.76 -7.20
N MET A 18 -16.70 -3.79 -7.62
CA MET A 18 -15.40 -3.54 -7.00
C MET A 18 -15.52 -3.08 -5.54
N PHE A 19 -16.52 -2.25 -5.26
CA PHE A 19 -16.81 -1.70 -3.94
C PHE A 19 -18.30 -1.80 -3.62
N MET A 20 -18.62 -1.77 -2.33
CA MET A 20 -19.97 -1.75 -1.75
C MET A 20 -20.84 -2.96 -2.12
N GLY A 21 -20.21 -4.07 -2.55
CA GLY A 21 -20.85 -5.38 -2.70
C GLY A 21 -20.81 -6.18 -1.40
N ASN A 22 -20.90 -7.50 -1.52
CA ASN A 22 -20.70 -8.39 -0.38
C ASN A 22 -19.23 -8.39 0.08
N SER A 23 -18.98 -8.34 1.40
CA SER A 23 -17.63 -8.47 1.95
C SER A 23 -16.96 -9.76 1.49
N VAL A 24 -15.67 -9.70 1.21
CA VAL A 24 -14.86 -10.84 0.78
C VAL A 24 -14.90 -11.93 1.86
N ASN A 25 -15.03 -13.18 1.41
CA ASN A 25 -15.05 -14.36 2.28
C ASN A 25 -13.77 -15.19 2.11
N VAL A 26 -13.49 -15.64 0.89
CA VAL A 26 -12.33 -16.45 0.54
C VAL A 26 -11.38 -15.62 -0.30
N ALA A 27 -10.18 -15.36 0.22
CA ALA A 27 -9.09 -14.77 -0.52
C ALA A 27 -8.50 -15.80 -1.50
N ARG A 28 -8.85 -15.68 -2.78
CA ARG A 28 -8.42 -16.58 -3.86
C ARG A 28 -7.81 -15.78 -5.02
N TYR A 29 -6.80 -16.36 -5.67
CA TYR A 29 -6.00 -15.72 -6.74
C TYR A 29 -5.89 -16.58 -8.00
N ASP A 30 -6.67 -17.66 -8.09
CA ASP A 30 -6.74 -18.50 -9.28
C ASP A 30 -7.65 -17.90 -10.37
N GLN A 31 -8.56 -17.00 -9.98
CA GLN A 31 -9.49 -16.31 -10.86
C GLN A 31 -9.66 -14.86 -10.40
N GLN A 32 -9.61 -13.91 -11.32
CA GLN A 32 -9.83 -12.48 -11.04
C GLN A 32 -10.89 -11.92 -11.98
N ARG A 33 -11.74 -11.03 -11.46
CA ARG A 33 -12.59 -10.19 -12.30
C ARG A 33 -11.73 -9.17 -13.04
N PHE A 34 -10.72 -8.63 -12.36
CA PHE A 34 -9.79 -7.64 -12.89
C PHE A 34 -8.33 -8.10 -12.75
N VAL A 35 -7.84 -8.78 -13.79
CA VAL A 35 -6.46 -9.31 -13.89
C VAL A 35 -5.37 -8.23 -13.68
N ALA A 36 -5.70 -6.95 -13.91
CA ALA A 36 -4.76 -5.86 -13.69
C ALA A 36 -4.27 -5.75 -12.23
N PHE A 37 -5.13 -6.02 -11.24
CA PHE A 37 -4.73 -5.94 -9.83
C PHE A 37 -3.75 -7.05 -9.44
N GLU A 38 -3.96 -8.27 -9.92
CA GLU A 38 -3.02 -9.38 -9.74
C GLU A 38 -1.63 -9.02 -10.29
N LYS A 39 -1.57 -8.51 -11.53
CA LYS A 39 -0.31 -8.06 -12.13
C LYS A 39 0.37 -6.94 -11.34
N LEU A 40 -0.40 -6.05 -10.73
CA LEU A 40 0.13 -5.01 -9.86
C LEU A 40 0.66 -5.59 -8.55
N ILE A 41 -0.02 -6.57 -7.94
CA ILE A 41 0.43 -7.28 -6.74
C ILE A 41 1.76 -7.98 -7.02
N GLU A 42 1.83 -8.80 -8.07
CA GLU A 42 3.06 -9.52 -8.46
C GLU A 42 4.22 -8.54 -8.71
N LYS A 43 3.96 -7.47 -9.46
CA LYS A 43 4.96 -6.45 -9.74
C LYS A 43 5.43 -5.73 -8.48
N GLN A 44 4.51 -5.40 -7.57
CA GLN A 44 4.82 -4.77 -6.30
C GLN A 44 5.72 -5.67 -5.45
N LEU A 45 5.37 -6.97 -5.33
CA LEU A 45 6.18 -7.96 -4.63
C LEU A 45 7.58 -8.13 -5.25
N SER A 46 7.69 -8.07 -6.58
CA SER A 46 8.99 -8.12 -7.27
C SER A 46 9.89 -6.90 -7.02
N PHE A 47 9.31 -5.78 -6.58
CA PHE A 47 10.03 -4.57 -6.19
C PHE A 47 10.23 -4.47 -4.69
N PHE A 48 10.18 -5.59 -3.97
CA PHE A 48 10.53 -5.60 -2.57
C PHE A 48 12.02 -5.26 -2.38
N TRP A 49 12.29 -4.28 -1.54
CA TRP A 49 13.62 -3.85 -1.14
C TRP A 49 13.55 -3.38 0.31
N ARG A 50 14.69 -3.36 0.99
CA ARG A 50 14.78 -2.92 2.38
C ARG A 50 15.62 -1.65 2.52
N PRO A 51 15.18 -0.63 3.28
CA PRO A 51 15.96 0.60 3.50
C PRO A 51 17.40 0.36 3.95
N GLU A 52 17.62 -0.66 4.78
CA GLU A 52 18.95 -0.98 5.32
C GLU A 52 19.91 -1.56 4.28
N GLU A 53 19.43 -1.94 3.09
CA GLU A 53 20.26 -2.39 1.97
C GLU A 53 20.92 -1.22 1.22
N ILE A 54 20.50 0.02 1.46
CA ILE A 54 21.04 1.22 0.83
C ILE A 54 22.02 1.90 1.80
N ASP A 55 23.29 2.02 1.38
CA ASP A 55 24.30 2.75 2.13
C ASP A 55 24.09 4.26 2.02
N VAL A 56 23.74 4.89 3.14
CA VAL A 56 23.54 6.35 3.30
C VAL A 56 24.64 7.01 4.15
N SER A 57 25.79 6.34 4.32
CA SER A 57 26.87 6.84 5.19
C SER A 57 27.47 8.18 4.72
N LYS A 58 27.47 8.43 3.41
CA LYS A 58 27.99 9.66 2.80
C LYS A 58 27.05 10.86 2.97
N ASP A 59 25.74 10.62 3.02
CA ASP A 59 24.71 11.65 3.10
C ASP A 59 24.90 12.57 4.31
N ARG A 60 25.48 12.07 5.41
CA ARG A 60 25.80 12.90 6.58
C ARG A 60 26.86 13.96 6.26
N ALA A 61 27.93 13.59 5.55
CA ALA A 61 28.99 14.52 5.20
C ALA A 61 28.48 15.54 4.17
N ASP A 62 27.75 15.06 3.16
CA ASP A 62 27.16 15.90 2.12
C ASP A 62 26.16 16.88 2.73
N TRP A 63 25.30 16.43 3.64
CA TRP A 63 24.37 17.28 4.39
C TRP A 63 25.07 18.43 5.11
N GLN A 64 26.22 18.18 5.74
CA GLN A 64 26.95 19.25 6.45
C GLN A 64 27.55 20.27 5.49
N SER A 65 27.95 19.85 4.28
CA SER A 65 28.54 20.72 3.26
C SER A 65 27.54 21.68 2.59
N LEU A 66 26.23 21.39 2.67
CA LEU A 66 25.18 22.23 2.09
C LEU A 66 25.03 23.58 2.79
N THR A 67 24.63 24.58 2.02
CA THR A 67 24.23 25.90 2.54
C THR A 67 22.91 25.81 3.32
N ASP A 68 22.62 26.79 4.18
CA ASP A 68 21.40 26.79 4.99
C ASP A 68 20.12 26.80 4.13
N SER A 69 20.14 27.47 2.98
CA SER A 69 19.03 27.49 2.01
C SER A 69 18.79 26.11 1.40
N GLU A 70 19.86 25.39 1.00
CA GLU A 70 19.75 24.04 0.43
C GLU A 70 19.27 23.04 1.48
N LYS A 71 19.80 23.13 2.71
CA LYS A 71 19.33 22.35 3.86
C LYS A 71 17.83 22.56 4.07
N HIS A 72 17.36 23.81 4.04
CA HIS A 72 15.94 24.11 4.20
C HIS A 72 15.08 23.45 3.10
N ILE A 73 15.50 23.52 1.84
CA ILE A 73 14.78 22.90 0.72
C ILE A 73 14.72 21.38 0.90
N PHE A 74 15.88 20.75 1.14
CA PHE A 74 15.99 19.30 1.25
C PHE A 74 15.18 18.75 2.42
N ILE A 75 15.33 19.31 3.63
CA ILE A 75 14.60 18.80 4.80
C ILE A 75 13.11 19.05 4.71
N SER A 76 12.68 20.15 4.09
CA SER A 76 11.26 20.44 3.90
C SER A 76 10.62 19.45 2.93
N ASN A 77 11.33 19.09 1.86
CA ASN A 77 10.89 18.06 0.93
C ASN A 77 10.80 16.68 1.62
N LEU A 78 11.85 16.29 2.34
CA LEU A 78 11.88 15.02 3.07
C LEU A 78 10.75 14.92 4.11
N LYS A 79 10.53 15.99 4.90
CA LYS A 79 9.42 16.05 5.86
C LYS A 79 8.06 15.86 5.19
N TYR A 80 7.87 16.47 4.03
CA TYR A 80 6.61 16.35 3.30
C TYR A 80 6.39 14.93 2.75
N GLN A 81 7.44 14.30 2.22
CA GLN A 81 7.40 12.89 1.80
C GLN A 81 7.03 11.97 2.97
N THR A 82 7.71 12.11 4.12
CA THR A 82 7.43 11.33 5.33
C THR A 82 5.98 11.51 5.80
N LEU A 83 5.47 12.74 5.78
CA LEU A 83 4.08 13.04 6.15
C LEU A 83 3.09 12.32 5.23
N LEU A 84 3.28 12.44 3.91
CA LEU A 84 2.40 11.84 2.93
C LEU A 84 2.39 10.31 3.01
N ASP A 85 3.56 9.68 3.17
CA ASP A 85 3.63 8.22 3.29
C ASP A 85 3.03 7.71 4.60
N SER A 86 3.20 8.44 5.70
CA SER A 86 2.56 8.12 6.98
C SER A 86 1.03 8.12 6.88
N MET A 87 0.46 9.13 6.19
CA MET A 87 -0.98 9.19 5.95
C MET A 87 -1.44 8.12 4.98
N ALA A 88 -0.73 7.94 3.86
CA ALA A 88 -1.11 7.02 2.80
C ALA A 88 -1.06 5.55 3.24
N ALA A 89 -0.14 5.16 4.12
CA ALA A 89 -0.10 3.81 4.65
C ALA A 89 -1.41 3.50 5.41
N ARG A 90 -1.78 4.33 6.38
CA ARG A 90 -2.90 4.00 7.28
C ARG A 90 -4.28 4.26 6.67
N SER A 91 -4.41 5.35 5.91
CA SER A 91 -5.72 5.80 5.41
C SER A 91 -6.32 4.88 4.36
N VAL A 92 -5.48 4.33 3.47
CA VAL A 92 -5.96 3.49 2.37
C VAL A 92 -6.60 2.21 2.92
N ASN A 93 -5.96 1.54 3.89
CA ASN A 93 -6.53 0.36 4.52
C ASN A 93 -7.80 0.69 5.33
N ALA A 94 -7.74 1.74 6.15
CA ALA A 94 -8.87 2.11 7.01
C ALA A 94 -10.13 2.50 6.23
N VAL A 95 -9.97 3.10 5.05
CA VAL A 95 -11.10 3.59 4.23
C VAL A 95 -11.56 2.55 3.20
N LEU A 96 -10.63 1.85 2.54
CA LEU A 96 -11.00 0.98 1.41
C LEU A 96 -11.35 -0.43 1.84
N LEU A 97 -10.65 -1.05 2.80
CA LEU A 97 -10.91 -2.45 3.17
C LEU A 97 -12.37 -2.73 3.56
N PRO A 98 -13.05 -1.88 4.35
CA PRO A 98 -14.45 -2.13 4.68
C PRO A 98 -15.42 -2.03 3.49
N LEU A 99 -14.97 -1.47 2.37
CA LEU A 99 -15.78 -1.23 1.18
C LEU A 99 -15.50 -2.22 0.05
N VAL A 100 -14.37 -2.93 0.07
CA VAL A 100 -13.98 -3.83 -1.02
C VAL A 100 -14.85 -5.10 -1.00
N SER A 101 -15.23 -5.55 -2.20
CA SER A 101 -16.03 -6.77 -2.41
C SER A 101 -15.38 -7.77 -3.36
N LEU A 102 -14.13 -7.52 -3.77
CA LEU A 102 -13.34 -8.38 -4.65
C LEU A 102 -12.02 -8.81 -3.97
N PRO A 103 -11.66 -10.10 -4.02
CA PRO A 103 -10.44 -10.59 -3.36
C PRO A 103 -9.17 -9.96 -3.94
N GLU A 104 -9.07 -9.79 -5.27
CA GLU A 104 -7.86 -9.22 -5.89
C GLU A 104 -7.63 -7.75 -5.52
N VAL A 105 -8.70 -7.00 -5.23
CA VAL A 105 -8.62 -5.58 -4.85
C VAL A 105 -8.26 -5.46 -3.37
N GLU A 106 -8.79 -6.34 -2.53
CA GLU A 106 -8.50 -6.39 -1.09
C GLU A 106 -7.01 -6.63 -0.89
N THR A 107 -6.47 -7.67 -1.52
CA THR A 107 -5.05 -8.01 -1.44
C THR A 107 -4.15 -6.94 -2.04
N TRP A 108 -4.59 -6.27 -3.12
CA TRP A 108 -3.83 -5.16 -3.69
C TRP A 108 -3.73 -3.98 -2.73
N VAL A 109 -4.83 -3.64 -2.04
CA VAL A 109 -4.86 -2.59 -1.01
C VAL A 109 -3.88 -2.94 0.12
N GLU A 110 -3.91 -4.17 0.62
CA GLU A 110 -3.01 -4.63 1.69
C GLU A 110 -1.54 -4.69 1.27
N THR A 111 -1.25 -5.18 0.07
CA THR A 111 0.12 -5.28 -0.47
C THR A 111 0.75 -3.89 -0.59
N ARG A 112 -0.04 -2.89 -1.01
CA ARG A 112 0.40 -1.50 -1.07
C ARG A 112 0.75 -0.94 0.30
N TYR A 113 -0.03 -1.29 1.33
CA TYR A 113 0.26 -0.88 2.71
C TYR A 113 1.52 -1.52 3.27
N GLY A 114 1.67 -2.84 3.07
CA GLY A 114 2.82 -3.60 3.55
C GLY A 114 4.12 -2.95 3.09
N GLN A 115 4.27 -2.70 1.79
CA GLN A 115 5.50 -2.09 1.27
C GLN A 115 5.75 -0.67 1.81
N LYS A 116 4.72 0.17 1.93
CA LYS A 116 4.90 1.52 2.50
C LYS A 116 5.36 1.49 3.96
N THR A 117 4.92 0.50 4.74
CA THR A 117 5.28 0.39 6.16
C THR A 117 6.75 -0.03 6.33
N TYR A 118 7.21 -1.00 5.52
CA TYR A 118 8.61 -1.44 5.55
C TYR A 118 9.60 -0.40 5.01
N SER A 119 9.15 0.57 4.20
CA SER A 119 9.99 1.68 3.76
C SER A 119 10.08 2.84 4.75
N ILE A 120 9.21 2.92 5.77
CA ILE A 120 9.18 4.01 6.76
C ILE A 120 10.03 3.67 8.01
N HIS A 121 10.29 2.39 8.26
CA HIS A 121 11.17 1.90 9.33
C HIS A 121 12.63 1.82 8.88
#